data_AF-A0A2K4ZA80-F1
#
_entry.id   AF-A0A2K4ZA80-F1
#
_cell.length_a   1.000
_cell.length_b   1.000
_cell.length_c   1.000
_cell.angle_alpha   90.00
_cell.angle_beta   90.00
_cell.angle_gamma   90.00
#
_symmetry.space_group_name_H-M   'P 1'
#
loop_
_entity.id
_entity.type
_entity.pdbx_description
1 polymer ?
#
loop_
_entity_poly.entity_id
_entity_poly.type
_entity_poly.pdbx_seq_one_letter_code
_entity_poly.pdbx_strand_id
1 'polypeptide(L)'
;MDVEKIGKTITFLRKRAGYTQKELADRIGISDKAVSKWERGQGLPEIGYLRKLSILLDTDSDSLLDGDTVYHKSGWRGVLVLDDNPYGIGAGTIVYDKPLINFLLSYFLLVGIKEIDIVCTNSDQEYIKRVLNDGSDYGIKIETYTNGLKDLMKFKDSESKDDVPINNGSLGNIMMVYGRCVLYGVDQTRFFQKAMINRNHFTMLVLPKKINQPSPIMMDIDKRVVSDNASIMDSHSAALRTQYDFSDIPILFFPASYFQNIVAASGISEFIEDCMKQNEMFVEMLDRGFVEIEVNNWENVQEAATFLKIVQDKCGMNVYCIEEVAWRRGMISLDQLQKLGLRHRSTPYGDYILSLYDRLSKCRE
;
A
#
# COMPACT_ATOMS: atom_id res chain seq x y z
N MET A 1 -16.80 9.45 17.45
CA MET A 1 -15.58 10.21 17.09
C MET A 1 -14.73 10.35 18.32
N ASP A 2 -13.53 9.77 18.30
CA ASP A 2 -12.55 9.88 19.38
C ASP A 2 -11.70 11.15 19.14
N VAL A 3 -11.91 12.17 19.97
CA VAL A 3 -11.27 13.49 19.82
C VAL A 3 -9.76 13.41 20.00
N GLU A 4 -9.28 12.50 20.85
CA GLU A 4 -7.85 12.30 21.08
C GLU A 4 -7.20 11.62 19.87
N LYS A 5 -7.89 10.64 19.29
CA LYS A 5 -7.46 9.94 18.07
C LYS A 5 -7.33 10.91 16.89
N ILE A 6 -8.36 11.75 16.67
CA ILE A 6 -8.37 12.79 15.62
C ILE A 6 -7.24 13.80 15.83
N GLY A 7 -7.02 14.26 17.06
CA GLY A 7 -5.93 15.20 17.38
C GLY A 7 -4.54 14.65 17.05
N LYS A 8 -4.31 13.36 17.37
CA LYS A 8 -3.07 12.66 16.98
C LYS A 8 -2.94 12.56 15.46
N THR A 9 -4.02 12.30 14.73
CA THR A 9 -4.03 12.30 13.26
C THR A 9 -3.63 13.65 12.68
N ILE A 10 -4.25 14.73 13.14
CA ILE A 10 -3.92 16.10 12.68
C ILE A 10 -2.44 16.39 12.94
N THR A 11 -1.94 16.08 14.14
CA THR A 11 -0.52 16.27 14.51
C THR A 11 0.41 15.54 13.56
N PHE A 12 0.11 14.28 13.29
CA PHE A 12 0.91 13.42 12.43
C PHE A 12 0.91 13.94 10.99
N LEU A 13 -0.27 14.16 10.41
CA LEU A 13 -0.43 14.60 9.03
C LEU A 13 0.20 15.98 8.80
N ARG A 14 0.08 16.89 9.77
CA ARG A 14 0.73 18.21 9.72
C ARG A 14 2.25 18.06 9.65
N LYS A 15 2.84 17.27 10.54
CA LYS A 15 4.29 17.02 10.55
C LYS A 15 4.75 16.35 9.26
N ARG A 16 3.97 15.41 8.73
CA ARG A 16 4.22 14.75 7.43
C ARG A 16 4.24 15.75 6.27
N ALA A 17 3.29 16.67 6.26
CA ALA A 17 3.23 17.75 5.26
C ALA A 17 4.34 18.81 5.45
N GLY A 18 5.21 18.66 6.45
CA GLY A 18 6.31 19.56 6.73
C GLY A 18 5.89 20.88 7.37
N TYR A 19 4.64 21.01 7.84
CA TYR A 19 4.15 22.24 8.42
C TYR A 19 4.42 22.34 9.92
N THR A 20 4.79 23.52 10.39
CA THR A 20 4.66 23.89 11.81
C THR A 20 3.17 24.12 12.16
N GLN A 21 2.82 24.12 13.45
CA GLN A 21 1.45 24.46 13.88
C GLN A 21 1.03 25.84 13.36
N LYS A 22 1.98 26.79 13.37
CA LYS A 22 1.78 28.15 12.87
C LYS A 22 1.53 28.17 11.36
N GLU A 23 2.38 27.52 10.57
CA GLU A 23 2.21 27.48 9.10
C GLU A 23 0.90 26.84 8.67
N LEU A 24 0.47 25.76 9.34
CA LEU A 24 -0.83 25.15 9.06
C LEU A 24 -1.97 26.11 9.40
N ALA A 25 -1.88 26.78 10.56
CA ALA A 25 -2.88 27.75 11.00
C ALA A 25 -3.00 28.94 10.05
N ASP A 26 -1.87 29.50 9.61
CA ASP A 26 -1.80 30.61 8.67
C ASP A 26 -2.45 30.25 7.32
N ARG A 27 -2.22 29.03 6.81
CA ARG A 27 -2.82 28.54 5.56
C ARG A 27 -4.34 28.31 5.66
N ILE A 28 -4.84 27.91 6.84
CA ILE A 28 -6.27 27.72 7.07
C ILE A 28 -6.98 29.06 7.32
N GLY A 29 -6.25 30.02 7.90
CA GLY A 29 -6.75 31.33 8.34
C GLY A 29 -7.26 31.31 9.78
N ILE A 30 -6.56 30.62 10.69
CA ILE A 30 -6.93 30.47 12.11
C ILE A 30 -5.71 30.71 13.00
N SER A 31 -5.91 30.76 14.33
CA SER A 31 -4.80 30.82 15.28
C SER A 31 -4.07 29.48 15.41
N ASP A 32 -2.75 29.51 15.60
CA ASP A 32 -1.92 28.36 15.97
C ASP A 32 -2.40 27.66 17.25
N LYS A 33 -2.97 28.42 18.21
CA LYS A 33 -3.63 27.90 19.41
C LYS A 33 -4.81 26.99 19.09
N ALA A 34 -5.56 27.25 18.03
CA ALA A 34 -6.67 26.39 17.61
C ALA A 34 -6.14 25.04 17.12
N VAL A 35 -5.09 25.05 16.29
CA VAL A 35 -4.40 23.82 15.85
C VAL A 35 -3.86 23.05 17.05
N SER A 36 -3.17 23.72 17.98
CA SER A 36 -2.65 23.12 19.22
C SER A 36 -3.76 22.53 20.11
N LYS A 37 -4.94 23.15 20.14
CA LYS A 37 -6.12 22.62 20.85
C LYS A 37 -6.63 21.33 20.21
N TRP A 38 -6.71 21.29 18.88
CA TRP A 38 -7.09 20.07 18.15
C TRP A 38 -6.09 18.95 18.39
N GLU A 39 -4.80 19.23 18.24
CA GLU A 39 -3.72 18.25 18.40
C GLU A 39 -3.65 17.59 19.78
N ARG A 40 -4.04 18.33 20.83
CA ARG A 40 -4.09 17.84 22.22
C ARG A 40 -5.41 17.13 22.57
N GLY A 41 -6.31 16.95 21.61
CA GLY A 41 -7.63 16.35 21.85
C GLY A 41 -8.56 17.23 22.70
N GLN A 42 -8.27 18.54 22.79
CA GLN A 42 -9.05 19.49 23.60
C GLN A 42 -10.20 20.14 22.80
N GLY A 43 -10.40 19.74 21.55
CA GLY A 43 -11.48 20.19 20.68
C GLY A 43 -11.33 19.61 19.27
N LEU A 44 -12.37 19.76 18.45
CA LEU A 44 -12.37 19.32 17.05
C LEU A 44 -12.29 20.51 16.09
N PRO A 45 -11.77 20.31 14.87
CA PRO A 45 -11.94 21.27 13.81
C PRO A 45 -13.43 21.41 13.48
N GLU A 46 -13.90 22.65 13.33
CA GLU A 46 -15.23 22.89 12.79
C GLU A 46 -15.34 22.36 11.37
N ILE A 47 -16.55 21.97 10.95
CA ILE A 47 -16.81 21.36 9.63
C ILE A 47 -16.26 22.23 8.49
N GLY A 48 -16.34 23.56 8.62
CA GLY A 48 -15.80 24.50 7.64
C GLY A 48 -14.29 24.41 7.44
N TYR A 49 -13.54 23.91 8.41
CA TYR A 49 -12.09 23.72 8.33
C TYR A 49 -11.69 22.32 7.86
N LEU A 50 -12.57 21.31 7.99
CA LEU A 50 -12.26 19.93 7.59
C LEU A 50 -11.84 19.85 6.12
N ARG A 51 -12.58 20.50 5.21
CA ARG A 51 -12.22 20.53 3.79
C ARG A 51 -10.84 21.15 3.53
N LYS A 52 -10.51 22.24 4.22
CA LYS A 52 -9.18 22.89 4.09
C LYS A 52 -8.07 21.99 4.64
N LEU A 53 -8.32 21.35 5.78
CA LEU A 53 -7.41 20.39 6.38
C LEU A 53 -7.17 19.21 5.45
N SER A 54 -8.22 18.60 4.91
CA SER A 54 -8.13 17.50 3.95
C SER A 54 -7.23 17.83 2.76
N ILE A 55 -7.40 19.03 2.17
CA ILE A 55 -6.56 19.48 1.04
C ILE A 55 -5.11 19.72 1.48
N LEU A 56 -4.89 20.45 2.58
CA LEU A 56 -3.53 20.82 3.03
C LEU A 56 -2.74 19.62 3.54
N LEU A 57 -3.42 18.64 4.12
CA LEU A 57 -2.83 17.48 4.76
C LEU A 57 -2.81 16.24 3.87
N ASP A 58 -3.35 16.35 2.65
CA ASP A 58 -3.43 15.27 1.66
C ASP A 58 -4.14 14.02 2.24
N THR A 59 -5.40 14.22 2.66
CA THR A 59 -6.28 13.21 3.26
C THR A 59 -7.75 13.53 2.97
N ASP A 60 -8.67 12.58 3.15
CA ASP A 60 -10.11 12.83 3.09
C ASP A 60 -10.72 13.08 4.48
N SER A 61 -11.94 13.64 4.50
CA SER A 61 -12.61 13.99 5.75
C SER A 61 -12.94 12.78 6.61
N ASP A 62 -13.31 11.64 6.00
CA ASP A 62 -13.72 10.44 6.74
C ASP A 62 -12.50 9.87 7.46
N SER A 63 -11.38 9.67 6.75
CA SER A 63 -10.11 9.22 7.32
C SER A 63 -9.60 10.13 8.45
N LEU A 64 -9.78 11.45 8.31
CA LEU A 64 -9.40 12.42 9.33
C LEU A 64 -10.26 12.29 10.60
N LEU A 65 -11.58 12.11 10.42
CA LEU A 65 -12.58 12.03 11.49
C LEU A 65 -12.61 10.67 12.19
N ASP A 66 -12.30 9.60 11.47
CA ASP A 66 -12.10 8.28 12.04
C ASP A 66 -10.84 8.24 12.90
N GLY A 67 -9.99 9.26 12.79
CA GLY A 67 -8.74 9.37 13.54
C GLY A 67 -7.76 8.29 13.11
N ASP A 68 -7.78 7.86 11.85
CA ASP A 68 -7.02 6.70 11.40
C ASP A 68 -5.52 6.98 11.23
N THR A 69 -4.82 7.14 12.35
CA THR A 69 -3.37 6.95 12.44
C THR A 69 -2.97 5.47 12.51
N VAL A 70 -3.93 4.55 12.41
CA VAL A 70 -3.73 3.11 12.63
C VAL A 70 -2.72 2.53 11.64
N TYR A 71 -2.57 3.12 10.45
CA TYR A 71 -1.55 2.72 9.45
C TYR A 71 -0.11 3.08 9.85
N HIS A 72 0.09 4.00 10.80
CA HIS A 72 1.42 4.48 11.20
C HIS A 72 1.91 3.88 12.52
N LYS A 73 1.05 3.17 13.26
CA LYS A 73 1.51 2.31 14.37
C LYS A 73 1.97 0.99 13.78
N SER A 74 3.24 0.67 14.01
CA SER A 74 3.99 -0.53 13.64
C SER A 74 3.23 -1.83 13.92
N GLY A 75 2.35 -2.20 12.99
CA GLY A 75 1.55 -3.42 13.10
C GLY A 75 1.31 -4.11 11.77
N TRP A 76 1.66 -3.48 10.65
CA TRP A 76 1.56 -4.10 9.32
C TRP A 76 2.95 -4.45 8.80
N ARG A 77 3.09 -5.69 8.32
CA ARG A 77 4.29 -6.19 7.65
C ARG A 77 3.95 -6.50 6.19
N GLY A 78 4.85 -6.16 5.29
CA GLY A 78 4.71 -6.44 3.87
C GLY A 78 5.25 -7.83 3.55
N VAL A 79 4.54 -8.58 2.70
CA VAL A 79 5.04 -9.82 2.11
C VAL A 79 4.88 -9.72 0.60
N LEU A 80 5.99 -9.73 -0.12
CA LEU A 80 6.01 -9.78 -1.57
C LEU A 80 6.39 -11.19 -2.03
N VAL A 81 5.57 -11.81 -2.87
CA VAL A 81 5.83 -13.14 -3.44
C VAL A 81 6.06 -12.99 -4.94
N LEU A 82 7.27 -13.34 -5.37
CA LEU A 82 7.72 -13.35 -6.76
C LEU A 82 8.12 -14.77 -7.14
N ASP A 83 7.12 -15.59 -7.48
CA ASP A 83 7.34 -16.95 -7.95
C ASP A 83 8.05 -16.98 -9.29
N ASP A 84 8.69 -18.10 -9.63
CA ASP A 84 9.35 -18.25 -10.94
C ASP A 84 8.37 -18.00 -12.10
N ASN A 85 8.87 -17.35 -13.16
CA ASN A 85 8.08 -17.00 -14.32
C ASN A 85 8.73 -17.60 -15.58
N PRO A 86 7.98 -18.32 -16.43
CA PRO A 86 8.54 -19.04 -17.57
C PRO A 86 9.16 -18.12 -18.64
N TYR A 87 8.83 -16.83 -18.63
CA TYR A 87 9.40 -15.83 -19.53
C TYR A 87 10.63 -15.11 -18.94
N GLY A 88 11.06 -15.46 -17.72
CA GLY A 88 12.19 -14.82 -17.03
C GLY A 88 11.87 -13.41 -16.53
N ILE A 89 10.59 -13.09 -16.34
CA ILE A 89 10.17 -11.78 -15.82
C ILE A 89 10.27 -11.80 -14.30
N GLY A 90 11.06 -10.91 -13.72
CA GLY A 90 11.36 -10.89 -12.29
C GLY A 90 11.49 -9.47 -11.74
N ALA A 91 12.08 -9.35 -10.55
CA ALA A 91 12.29 -8.08 -9.85
C ALA A 91 13.04 -7.04 -10.71
N GLY A 92 14.01 -7.51 -11.49
CA GLY A 92 14.86 -6.68 -12.33
C GLY A 92 14.33 -6.37 -13.73
N THR A 93 13.17 -6.89 -14.12
CA THR A 93 12.57 -6.61 -15.43
C THR A 93 12.21 -5.13 -15.52
N ILE A 94 12.74 -4.42 -16.51
CA ILE A 94 12.46 -3.01 -16.71
C ILE A 94 11.08 -2.84 -17.33
N VAL A 95 10.25 -2.02 -16.67
CA VAL A 95 8.96 -1.58 -17.20
C VAL A 95 9.04 -0.08 -17.43
N TYR A 96 9.13 0.31 -18.70
CA TYR A 96 9.40 1.66 -19.19
C TYR A 96 10.77 2.23 -18.75
N ASP A 97 10.86 2.81 -17.56
CA ASP A 97 11.99 3.60 -17.08
C ASP A 97 12.58 3.09 -15.75
N LYS A 98 11.94 2.09 -15.12
CA LYS A 98 12.33 1.58 -13.81
C LYS A 98 12.06 0.07 -13.68
N PRO A 99 12.77 -0.67 -12.80
CA PRO A 99 12.56 -2.10 -12.64
C PRO A 99 11.22 -2.40 -11.94
N LEU A 100 10.65 -3.56 -12.24
CA LEU A 100 9.35 -4.02 -11.73
C LEU A 100 9.27 -3.94 -10.19
N ILE A 101 10.37 -4.24 -9.49
CA ILE A 101 10.43 -4.16 -8.04
C ILE A 101 10.07 -2.78 -7.47
N ASN A 102 10.35 -1.68 -8.18
CA ASN A 102 10.01 -0.33 -7.71
C ASN A 102 8.49 -0.13 -7.62
N PHE A 103 7.74 -0.70 -8.57
CA PHE A 103 6.28 -0.66 -8.60
C PHE A 103 5.70 -1.43 -7.40
N LEU A 104 6.15 -2.68 -7.24
CA LEU A 104 5.65 -3.59 -6.22
C LEU A 104 5.99 -3.10 -4.80
N LEU A 105 7.20 -2.58 -4.58
CA LEU A 105 7.58 -1.99 -3.29
C LEU A 105 6.77 -0.74 -2.98
N SER A 106 6.50 0.09 -3.98
CA SER A 106 5.75 1.32 -3.77
C SER A 106 4.36 1.07 -3.19
N TYR A 107 3.72 -0.07 -3.46
CA TYR A 107 2.44 -0.43 -2.84
C TYR A 107 2.51 -0.46 -1.31
N PHE A 108 3.56 -1.06 -0.74
CA PHE A 108 3.78 -1.10 0.70
C PHE A 108 4.13 0.27 1.26
N LEU A 109 4.99 1.02 0.55
CA LEU A 109 5.40 2.36 1.00
C LEU A 109 4.21 3.34 0.98
N LEU A 110 3.32 3.25 0.00
CA LEU A 110 2.10 4.05 -0.07
C LEU A 110 1.25 3.93 1.19
N VAL A 111 1.24 2.79 1.88
CA VAL A 111 0.52 2.64 3.16
C VAL A 111 1.41 2.74 4.39
N GLY A 112 2.70 3.07 4.22
CA GLY A 112 3.62 3.32 5.32
C GLY A 112 4.26 2.05 5.90
N ILE A 113 4.17 0.91 5.22
CA ILE A 113 4.80 -0.34 5.65
C ILE A 113 6.31 -0.24 5.41
N LYS A 114 7.09 -0.51 6.47
CA LYS A 114 8.55 -0.40 6.45
C LYS A 114 9.27 -1.74 6.49
N GLU A 115 8.67 -2.77 7.08
CA GLU A 115 9.24 -4.12 7.10
C GLU A 115 8.61 -4.92 5.97
N ILE A 116 9.43 -5.35 5.01
CA ILE A 116 8.97 -6.05 3.81
C ILE A 116 9.80 -7.32 3.65
N ASP A 117 9.11 -8.45 3.71
CA ASP A 117 9.67 -9.75 3.36
C ASP A 117 9.43 -10.04 1.88
N ILE A 118 10.45 -10.49 1.17
CA ILE A 118 10.37 -10.82 -0.25
C ILE A 118 10.73 -12.29 -0.45
N VAL A 119 9.73 -13.09 -0.82
CA VAL A 119 9.92 -14.47 -1.28
C VAL A 119 10.14 -14.44 -2.78
N CYS A 120 11.30 -14.88 -3.26
CA CYS A 120 11.67 -14.74 -4.67
C CYS A 120 12.66 -15.81 -5.15
N THR A 121 12.98 -15.80 -6.45
CA THR A 121 14.02 -16.66 -7.02
C THR A 121 15.42 -16.23 -6.57
N ASN A 122 16.42 -17.12 -6.68
CA ASN A 122 17.82 -16.77 -6.35
C ASN A 122 18.34 -15.60 -7.21
N SER A 123 17.98 -15.54 -8.50
CA SER A 123 18.37 -14.43 -9.38
C SER A 123 17.74 -13.11 -8.97
N ASP A 124 16.48 -13.13 -8.53
CA ASP A 124 15.80 -11.94 -8.02
C ASP A 124 16.41 -11.47 -6.70
N GLN A 125 16.75 -12.41 -5.81
CA GLN A 125 17.42 -12.09 -4.54
C GLN A 125 18.75 -11.37 -4.79
N GLU A 126 19.59 -11.89 -5.68
CA GLU A 126 20.87 -11.25 -6.05
C GLU A 126 20.65 -9.85 -6.64
N TYR A 127 19.65 -9.69 -7.51
CA TYR A 127 19.30 -8.40 -8.08
C TYR A 127 18.85 -7.40 -7.00
N ILE A 128 17.91 -7.79 -6.14
CA ILE A 128 17.36 -6.96 -5.06
C ILE A 128 18.48 -6.53 -4.12
N LYS A 129 19.33 -7.47 -3.67
CA LYS A 129 20.45 -7.17 -2.79
C LYS A 129 21.45 -6.21 -3.43
N ARG A 130 21.68 -6.31 -4.73
CA ARG A 130 22.58 -5.40 -5.46
C ARG A 130 22.02 -3.98 -5.59
N VAL A 131 20.72 -3.84 -5.87
CA VAL A 131 20.09 -2.55 -6.20
C VAL A 131 19.55 -1.84 -4.97
N LEU A 132 18.97 -2.57 -4.03
CA LEU A 132 18.27 -2.04 -2.86
C LEU A 132 18.97 -2.35 -1.54
N ASN A 133 19.99 -3.22 -1.53
CA ASN A 133 20.67 -3.70 -0.32
C ASN A 133 19.65 -4.26 0.70
N ASP A 134 19.51 -3.60 1.85
CA ASP A 134 18.55 -3.90 2.92
C ASP A 134 17.36 -2.93 2.94
N GLY A 135 17.27 -2.03 1.96
CA GLY A 135 16.24 -1.00 1.85
C GLY A 135 16.45 0.23 2.75
N SER A 136 17.52 0.27 3.54
CA SER A 136 17.76 1.34 4.53
C SER A 136 17.86 2.74 3.90
N ASP A 137 18.36 2.83 2.67
CA ASP A 137 18.41 4.06 1.87
C ASP A 137 17.04 4.70 1.66
N TYR A 138 15.97 3.90 1.66
CA TYR A 138 14.58 4.30 1.45
C TYR A 138 13.78 4.34 2.76
N GLY A 139 14.43 4.14 3.92
CA GLY A 139 13.78 4.13 5.23
C GLY A 139 12.91 2.90 5.48
N ILE A 140 13.17 1.81 4.77
CA ILE A 140 12.52 0.49 4.90
C ILE A 140 13.56 -0.58 5.28
N LYS A 141 13.08 -1.76 5.64
CA LYS A 141 13.87 -2.97 5.93
C LYS A 141 13.36 -4.09 5.02
N ILE A 142 14.25 -4.60 4.17
CA ILE A 142 13.97 -5.69 3.24
C ILE A 142 14.69 -6.96 3.70
N GLU A 143 13.94 -8.05 3.81
CA GLU A 143 14.48 -9.40 4.04
C GLU A 143 14.04 -10.30 2.88
N THR A 144 14.97 -11.05 2.29
CA THR A 144 14.73 -11.88 1.11
C THR A 144 14.84 -13.37 1.43
N TYR A 145 13.95 -14.19 0.88
CA TYR A 145 13.84 -15.62 1.10
C TYR A 145 13.68 -16.37 -0.24
N THR A 146 14.32 -17.53 -0.39
CA THR A 146 14.35 -18.26 -1.68
C THR A 146 13.69 -19.63 -1.69
N ASN A 147 13.40 -20.24 -0.53
CA ASN A 147 12.71 -21.54 -0.47
C ASN A 147 11.20 -21.42 -0.19
N GLY A 148 10.58 -20.39 -0.76
CA GLY A 148 9.13 -20.17 -0.67
C GLY A 148 8.66 -19.62 0.68
N LEU A 149 7.34 -19.56 0.85
CA LEU A 149 6.69 -18.98 2.05
C LEU A 149 7.03 -19.72 3.36
N LYS A 150 7.46 -20.99 3.28
CA LYS A 150 7.83 -21.80 4.46
C LYS A 150 9.04 -21.27 5.21
N ASP A 151 9.99 -20.64 4.51
CA ASP A 151 11.17 -20.05 5.14
C ASP A 151 10.81 -18.81 5.97
N LEU A 152 9.75 -18.09 5.59
CA LEU A 152 9.24 -16.97 6.36
C LEU A 152 8.75 -17.37 7.75
N MET A 153 8.29 -18.61 7.90
CA MET A 153 7.84 -19.13 9.20
C MET A 153 9.01 -19.50 10.11
N LYS A 154 10.05 -20.13 9.56
CA LYS A 154 11.19 -20.65 10.34
C LYS A 154 12.01 -19.56 11.02
N PHE A 155 12.09 -18.37 10.42
CA PHE A 155 12.85 -17.24 10.97
C PHE A 155 12.18 -16.57 12.17
N LYS A 156 10.86 -16.77 12.36
CA LYS A 156 10.10 -16.12 13.44
C LYS A 156 10.13 -16.89 14.75
N ASP A 157 10.42 -18.19 14.72
CA ASP A 157 10.57 -19.01 15.94
C ASP A 157 11.98 -18.92 16.57
N SER A 158 12.97 -18.37 15.87
CA SER A 158 14.37 -18.34 16.35
C SER A 158 14.78 -17.08 17.12
N GLU A 159 13.93 -16.04 17.22
CA GLU A 159 14.21 -14.84 18.04
C GLU A 159 13.65 -14.90 19.48
N SER A 160 12.99 -15.99 19.89
CA SER A 160 12.47 -16.15 21.26
C SER A 160 13.38 -17.03 22.13
N LYS A 161 14.59 -16.56 22.42
CA LYS A 161 15.49 -17.10 23.46
C LYS A 161 16.10 -16.00 24.31
N ASP A 162 15.27 -15.18 24.94
CA ASP A 162 15.63 -14.48 26.17
C ASP A 162 14.38 -14.29 27.03
N ASP A 163 14.48 -14.72 28.30
CA ASP A 163 13.42 -14.77 29.30
C ASP A 163 12.91 -13.38 29.71
N VAL A 164 12.13 -12.76 28.83
CA VAL A 164 11.17 -11.70 29.16
C VAL A 164 9.80 -12.26 28.79
N PRO A 165 8.75 -12.12 29.62
CA PRO A 165 7.42 -12.57 29.24
C PRO A 165 7.03 -11.78 27.98
N ILE A 166 7.13 -12.44 26.82
CA ILE A 166 6.57 -11.97 25.58
C ILE A 166 5.08 -11.94 25.87
N ASN A 167 4.53 -10.77 26.17
CA ASN A 167 3.14 -10.49 25.85
C ASN A 167 2.96 -11.01 24.44
N ASN A 168 2.18 -12.08 24.25
CA ASN A 168 1.90 -12.75 22.97
C ASN A 168 1.78 -11.70 21.85
N GLY A 169 2.93 -11.38 21.25
CA GLY A 169 3.09 -10.28 20.33
C GLY A 169 2.68 -10.82 18.99
N SER A 170 1.38 -11.05 18.84
CA SER A 170 0.75 -11.48 17.62
C SER A 170 1.34 -10.64 16.49
N LEU A 171 2.20 -11.29 15.71
CA LEU A 171 2.52 -10.99 14.32
C LEU A 171 1.30 -10.23 13.78
N GLY A 172 1.42 -8.92 13.54
CA GLY A 172 0.24 -8.05 13.53
C GLY A 172 -0.70 -8.34 12.36
N ASN A 173 -0.63 -7.50 11.35
CA ASN A 173 -1.34 -7.68 10.10
C ASN A 173 -0.33 -7.77 8.97
N ILE A 174 -0.73 -8.42 7.89
CA ILE A 174 0.09 -8.64 6.72
C ILE A 174 -0.63 -8.03 5.54
N MET A 175 0.09 -7.18 4.80
CA MET A 175 -0.25 -6.85 3.42
C MET A 175 0.58 -7.79 2.56
N MET A 176 -0.07 -8.58 1.71
CA MET A 176 0.60 -9.50 0.79
C MET A 176 0.37 -9.07 -0.64
N VAL A 177 1.42 -9.00 -1.44
CA VAL A 177 1.36 -8.84 -2.89
C VAL A 177 1.90 -10.13 -3.50
N TYR A 178 1.08 -10.88 -4.22
CA TYR A 178 1.45 -12.20 -4.75
C TYR A 178 1.40 -12.21 -6.28
N GLY A 179 2.56 -12.11 -6.92
CA GLY A 179 2.65 -12.00 -8.37
C GLY A 179 3.06 -10.62 -8.85
N ARG A 180 2.78 -10.34 -10.12
CA ARG A 180 3.36 -9.23 -10.87
C ARG A 180 2.25 -8.39 -11.50
N CYS A 181 1.96 -7.24 -10.90
CA CYS A 181 0.98 -6.31 -11.45
C CYS A 181 1.47 -4.85 -11.37
N VAL A 182 1.14 -4.08 -12.40
CA VAL A 182 1.19 -2.62 -12.39
C VAL A 182 -0.23 -2.12 -12.25
N LEU A 183 -0.59 -1.70 -11.05
CA LEU A 183 -1.84 -1.04 -10.73
C LEU A 183 -1.64 0.47 -10.88
N TYR A 184 -2.61 1.24 -11.33
CA TYR A 184 -2.54 2.70 -11.38
C TYR A 184 -3.94 3.27 -11.23
N GLY A 185 -4.09 4.30 -10.40
CA GLY A 185 -5.36 5.01 -10.25
C GLY A 185 -5.25 6.16 -9.25
N VAL A 186 -6.23 7.05 -9.30
CA VAL A 186 -6.33 8.19 -8.38
C VAL A 186 -6.65 7.67 -6.97
N ASP A 187 -6.03 8.27 -5.95
CA ASP A 187 -6.25 7.94 -4.54
C ASP A 187 -6.04 6.45 -4.18
N GLN A 188 -5.17 5.73 -4.90
CA GLN A 188 -4.85 4.33 -4.62
C GLN A 188 -4.50 4.05 -3.15
N THR A 189 -3.75 4.96 -2.52
CA THR A 189 -3.43 4.88 -1.08
C THR A 189 -4.68 4.70 -0.23
N ARG A 190 -5.75 5.44 -0.53
CA ARG A 190 -6.98 5.45 0.26
C ARG A 190 -7.67 4.09 0.22
N PHE A 191 -7.69 3.42 -0.93
CA PHE A 191 -8.28 2.09 -1.04
C PHE A 191 -7.47 1.05 -0.26
N PHE A 192 -6.14 1.12 -0.30
CA PHE A 192 -5.32 0.22 0.49
C PHE A 192 -5.53 0.47 1.99
N GLN A 193 -5.62 1.74 2.40
CA GLN A 193 -5.95 2.11 3.77
C GLN A 193 -7.31 1.58 4.19
N LYS A 194 -8.36 1.75 3.38
CA LYS A 194 -9.69 1.18 3.68
C LYS A 194 -9.64 -0.33 3.91
N ALA A 195 -8.91 -1.07 3.08
CA ALA A 195 -8.72 -2.51 3.26
C ALA A 195 -7.96 -2.87 4.56
N MET A 196 -7.15 -1.95 5.07
CA MET A 196 -6.39 -2.08 6.33
C MET A 196 -7.15 -1.63 7.59
N ILE A 197 -8.35 -1.01 7.48
CA ILE A 197 -9.14 -0.57 8.64
C ILE A 197 -9.54 -1.77 9.50
N ASN A 198 -10.12 -2.80 8.87
CA ASN A 198 -10.64 -3.96 9.56
C ASN A 198 -9.55 -5.03 9.74
N ARG A 199 -8.78 -4.88 10.82
CA ARG A 199 -7.61 -5.73 11.12
C ARG A 199 -7.93 -7.21 11.35
N ASN A 200 -9.19 -7.56 11.59
CA ASN A 200 -9.60 -8.94 11.81
C ASN A 200 -10.11 -9.62 10.53
N HIS A 201 -10.26 -8.88 9.43
CA HIS A 201 -10.80 -9.40 8.17
C HIS A 201 -9.68 -9.88 7.25
N PHE A 202 -9.99 -10.90 6.46
CA PHE A 202 -9.22 -11.26 5.27
C PHE A 202 -9.81 -10.50 4.08
N THR A 203 -9.11 -9.48 3.60
CA THR A 203 -9.60 -8.54 2.58
C THR A 203 -8.75 -8.60 1.32
N MET A 204 -9.38 -8.59 0.14
CA MET A 204 -8.71 -8.47 -1.16
C MET A 204 -9.19 -7.27 -1.95
N LEU A 205 -8.34 -6.70 -2.78
CA LEU A 205 -8.75 -5.65 -3.70
C LEU A 205 -9.42 -6.25 -4.94
N VAL A 206 -10.50 -5.61 -5.38
CA VAL A 206 -11.20 -6.01 -6.61
C VAL A 206 -11.42 -4.83 -7.54
N LEU A 207 -11.32 -5.07 -8.85
CA LEU A 207 -11.51 -4.05 -9.88
C LEU A 207 -12.75 -4.37 -10.73
N PRO A 208 -13.63 -3.39 -11.01
CA PRO A 208 -14.71 -3.59 -11.96
C PRO A 208 -14.13 -3.75 -13.37
N LYS A 209 -14.33 -4.91 -13.99
CA LYS A 209 -13.97 -5.19 -15.39
C LYS A 209 -15.23 -5.59 -16.15
N LYS A 210 -15.29 -5.29 -17.45
CA LYS A 210 -16.23 -5.99 -18.34
C LYS A 210 -15.65 -7.38 -18.55
N ILE A 211 -16.18 -8.35 -17.82
CA ILE A 211 -15.62 -9.69 -17.75
C ILE A 211 -15.92 -10.46 -19.04
N ASN A 212 -14.84 -11.03 -19.62
CA ASN A 212 -14.87 -12.20 -20.50
C ASN A 212 -14.35 -13.46 -19.76
N GLN A 213 -14.11 -13.38 -18.44
CA GLN A 213 -13.68 -14.48 -17.57
C GLN A 213 -14.88 -15.28 -17.02
N PRO A 214 -14.67 -16.55 -16.59
CA PRO A 214 -15.77 -17.48 -16.31
C PRO A 214 -16.49 -17.27 -14.96
N SER A 215 -15.98 -16.49 -14.01
CA SER A 215 -16.63 -16.36 -12.68
C SER A 215 -16.39 -14.97 -12.05
N PRO A 216 -17.41 -14.10 -11.95
CA PRO A 216 -17.30 -12.82 -11.29
C PRO A 216 -17.25 -12.96 -9.77
N ILE A 217 -16.52 -12.08 -9.08
CA ILE A 217 -16.58 -12.02 -7.61
C ILE A 217 -17.87 -11.31 -7.19
N MET A 218 -18.75 -12.06 -6.52
CA MET A 218 -19.99 -11.56 -5.95
C MET A 218 -19.80 -11.21 -4.46
N MET A 219 -20.47 -10.16 -3.99
CA MET A 219 -20.34 -9.69 -2.60
C MET A 219 -21.66 -9.13 -2.07
N ASP A 220 -21.83 -9.05 -0.75
CA ASP A 220 -22.98 -8.41 -0.11
C ASP A 220 -22.77 -6.90 0.13
N ILE A 221 -23.70 -6.24 0.84
CA ILE A 221 -23.62 -4.81 1.16
C ILE A 221 -22.48 -4.46 2.12
N ASP A 222 -22.03 -5.42 2.92
CA ASP A 222 -20.91 -5.30 3.85
C ASP A 222 -19.57 -5.66 3.18
N LYS A 223 -19.58 -5.86 1.85
CA LYS A 223 -18.46 -6.26 1.00
C LYS A 223 -17.89 -7.63 1.36
N ARG A 224 -18.68 -8.51 1.97
CA ARG A 224 -18.30 -9.91 2.18
C ARG A 224 -18.50 -10.68 0.88
N VAL A 225 -17.57 -11.54 0.51
CA VAL A 225 -17.70 -12.41 -0.66
C VAL A 225 -18.83 -13.42 -0.43
N VAL A 226 -19.68 -13.58 -1.42
CA VAL A 226 -20.82 -14.50 -1.39
C VAL A 226 -20.67 -15.52 -2.51
N SER A 227 -20.75 -16.81 -2.18
CA SER A 227 -20.79 -17.88 -3.18
C SER A 227 -22.15 -17.98 -3.87
N ASP A 228 -22.18 -18.42 -5.13
CA ASP A 228 -23.38 -18.58 -5.96
C ASP A 228 -24.49 -19.45 -5.33
N ASN A 229 -24.14 -20.28 -4.34
CA ASN A 229 -25.07 -21.20 -3.66
C ASN A 229 -25.72 -20.61 -2.41
N ALA A 230 -25.43 -19.36 -2.04
CA ALA A 230 -26.04 -18.71 -0.88
C ALA A 230 -27.54 -18.45 -1.15
N SER A 231 -28.38 -19.31 -0.58
CA SER A 231 -29.82 -19.26 -0.68
C SER A 231 -30.38 -17.89 -0.27
N ILE A 232 -31.36 -17.44 -1.06
CA ILE A 232 -32.09 -16.16 -1.01
C ILE A 232 -33.00 -16.08 0.24
N MET A 233 -32.54 -16.51 1.41
CA MET A 233 -33.37 -16.60 2.61
C MET A 233 -33.15 -15.45 3.61
N ASP A 234 -32.08 -14.67 3.49
CA ASP A 234 -31.88 -13.43 4.25
C ASP A 234 -31.58 -12.25 3.31
N SER A 235 -32.41 -11.21 3.38
CA SER A 235 -32.31 -10.02 2.52
C SER A 235 -31.04 -9.18 2.76
N HIS A 236 -30.35 -9.39 3.88
CA HIS A 236 -29.07 -8.73 4.20
C HIS A 236 -27.84 -9.44 3.61
N SER A 237 -27.92 -10.74 3.31
CA SER A 237 -26.82 -11.54 2.74
C SER A 237 -26.97 -11.78 1.24
N ALA A 238 -27.90 -11.08 0.58
CA ALA A 238 -28.08 -11.19 -0.85
C ALA A 238 -26.92 -10.53 -1.60
N ALA A 239 -26.41 -11.21 -2.62
CA ALA A 239 -25.35 -10.69 -3.47
C ALA A 239 -25.78 -9.37 -4.14
N LEU A 240 -24.92 -8.36 -4.03
CA LEU A 240 -25.08 -7.04 -4.60
C LEU A 240 -25.05 -7.15 -6.12
N ARG A 241 -26.17 -6.82 -6.77
CA ARG A 241 -26.22 -6.75 -8.23
C ARG A 241 -25.69 -5.41 -8.69
N THR A 242 -24.46 -5.39 -9.22
CA THR A 242 -23.84 -4.17 -9.75
C THR A 242 -23.91 -4.10 -11.29
N GLN A 243 -23.48 -2.97 -11.85
CA GLN A 243 -23.40 -2.76 -13.30
C GLN A 243 -22.19 -3.48 -13.94
N TYR A 244 -21.26 -3.97 -13.12
CA TYR A 244 -20.00 -4.59 -13.54
C TYR A 244 -19.77 -5.87 -12.78
N ASP A 245 -18.95 -6.70 -13.38
CA ASP A 245 -18.34 -7.81 -12.70
C ASP A 245 -16.99 -7.40 -12.12
N PHE A 246 -16.55 -8.09 -11.08
CA PHE A 246 -15.31 -7.77 -10.38
C PHE A 246 -14.28 -8.88 -10.57
N SER A 247 -13.05 -8.49 -10.92
CA SER A 247 -11.87 -9.37 -10.90
C SER A 247 -11.04 -9.09 -9.65
N ASP A 248 -10.33 -10.11 -9.18
CA ASP A 248 -9.31 -9.95 -8.16
C ASP A 248 -8.14 -9.12 -8.66
N ILE A 249 -7.43 -8.51 -7.70
CA ILE A 249 -6.10 -7.95 -7.84
C ILE A 249 -5.22 -8.70 -6.84
N PRO A 250 -3.97 -9.05 -7.19
CA PRO A 250 -3.08 -9.84 -6.34
C PRO A 250 -2.51 -9.08 -5.11
N ILE A 251 -3.39 -8.42 -4.35
CA ILE A 251 -3.09 -7.65 -3.14
C ILE A 251 -4.10 -8.02 -2.06
N LEU A 252 -3.59 -8.61 -0.97
CA LEU A 252 -4.35 -9.10 0.18
C LEU A 252 -3.98 -8.36 1.46
N PHE A 253 -4.92 -8.28 2.38
CA PHE A 253 -4.76 -7.69 3.71
C PHE A 253 -5.40 -8.61 4.74
N PHE A 254 -4.63 -9.11 5.71
CA PHE A 254 -5.15 -10.08 6.69
C PHE A 254 -4.38 -10.08 8.01
N PRO A 255 -4.98 -10.50 9.13
CA PRO A 255 -4.24 -10.75 10.36
C PRO A 255 -3.32 -11.96 10.20
N ALA A 256 -2.16 -11.94 10.86
CA ALA A 256 -1.13 -12.96 10.61
C ALA A 256 -1.54 -14.39 11.01
N SER A 257 -2.64 -14.57 11.75
CA SER A 257 -3.25 -15.88 12.01
C SER A 257 -3.58 -16.67 10.74
N TYR A 258 -3.90 -15.98 9.64
CA TYR A 258 -4.15 -16.62 8.34
C TYR A 258 -2.87 -17.12 7.68
N PHE A 259 -1.70 -16.60 8.07
CA PHE A 259 -0.44 -16.89 7.38
C PHE A 259 -0.08 -18.38 7.41
N GLN A 260 -0.38 -19.08 8.52
CA GLN A 260 -0.16 -20.52 8.62
C GLN A 260 -1.00 -21.34 7.65
N ASN A 261 -2.25 -20.96 7.46
CA ASN A 261 -3.14 -21.64 6.53
C ASN A 261 -2.72 -21.39 5.07
N ILE A 262 -2.28 -20.16 4.76
CA ILE A 262 -1.72 -19.82 3.44
C ILE A 262 -0.48 -20.66 3.13
N VAL A 263 0.45 -20.79 4.09
CA VAL A 263 1.68 -21.57 3.92
C VAL A 263 1.40 -23.08 3.79
N ALA A 264 0.33 -23.57 4.43
CA ALA A 264 -0.06 -24.98 4.40
C ALA A 264 -0.84 -25.37 3.14
N ALA A 265 -1.49 -24.42 2.46
CA ALA A 265 -2.20 -24.65 1.21
C ALA A 265 -1.25 -25.02 0.06
N SER A 266 -1.78 -25.64 -1.01
CA SER A 266 -0.95 -26.00 -2.18
C SER A 266 -0.54 -24.77 -3.00
N GLY A 267 -1.26 -23.65 -2.86
CA GLY A 267 -0.91 -22.36 -3.43
C GLY A 267 -1.81 -21.24 -2.91
N ILE A 268 -1.38 -19.98 -3.13
CA ILE A 268 -2.12 -18.79 -2.69
C ILE A 268 -3.49 -18.71 -3.39
N SER A 269 -3.55 -18.99 -4.69
CA SER A 269 -4.81 -18.99 -5.46
C SER A 269 -5.82 -20.00 -4.92
N GLU A 270 -5.39 -21.23 -4.62
CA GLU A 270 -6.27 -22.27 -4.05
C GLU A 270 -6.78 -21.86 -2.66
N PHE A 271 -5.92 -21.29 -1.83
CA PHE A 271 -6.33 -20.77 -0.52
C PHE A 271 -7.39 -19.67 -0.64
N ILE A 272 -7.23 -18.74 -1.60
CA ILE A 272 -8.20 -17.67 -1.86
C ILE A 272 -9.55 -18.27 -2.30
N GLU A 273 -9.54 -19.23 -3.24
CA GLU A 273 -10.76 -19.90 -3.69
C GLU A 273 -11.51 -20.57 -2.52
N ASP A 274 -10.79 -21.19 -1.60
CA ASP A 274 -11.38 -21.81 -0.42
C ASP A 274 -11.97 -20.78 0.56
N CYS A 275 -11.26 -19.66 0.81
CA CYS A 275 -11.79 -18.56 1.60
C CYS A 275 -13.05 -17.92 0.97
N MET A 276 -13.10 -17.82 -0.36
CA MET A 276 -14.29 -17.36 -1.08
C MET A 276 -15.48 -18.30 -0.89
N LYS A 277 -15.26 -19.62 -0.95
CA LYS A 277 -16.33 -20.63 -0.74
C LYS A 277 -16.87 -20.64 0.69
N GLN A 278 -16.03 -20.34 1.68
CA GLN A 278 -16.40 -20.32 3.10
C GLN A 278 -17.04 -18.99 3.55
N ASN A 279 -17.19 -18.02 2.64
CA ASN A 279 -17.63 -16.65 2.93
C ASN A 279 -16.78 -16.01 4.05
N GLU A 280 -15.50 -16.33 4.19
CA GLU A 280 -14.64 -15.74 5.25
C GLU A 280 -13.88 -14.48 4.77
N MET A 281 -14.11 -14.12 3.52
CA MET A 281 -13.36 -13.12 2.79
C MET A 281 -14.19 -11.85 2.55
N PHE A 282 -13.53 -10.71 2.64
CA PHE A 282 -14.05 -9.39 2.33
C PHE A 282 -13.34 -8.82 1.11
N VAL A 283 -13.94 -7.83 0.48
CA VAL A 283 -13.33 -7.12 -0.65
C VAL A 283 -13.34 -5.61 -0.45
N GLU A 284 -12.32 -4.94 -0.97
CA GLU A 284 -12.33 -3.50 -1.16
C GLU A 284 -12.37 -3.21 -2.67
N MET A 285 -13.47 -2.61 -3.11
CA MET A 285 -13.69 -2.27 -4.52
C MET A 285 -12.89 -1.02 -4.89
N LEU A 286 -12.05 -1.14 -5.92
CA LEU A 286 -11.46 0.01 -6.57
C LEU A 286 -12.46 0.68 -7.51
N ASP A 287 -12.37 2.01 -7.61
CA ASP A 287 -13.26 2.80 -8.46
C ASP A 287 -12.95 2.62 -9.95
N ARG A 288 -13.91 3.02 -10.80
CA ARG A 288 -13.68 3.10 -12.25
C ARG A 288 -12.58 4.12 -12.53
N GLY A 289 -11.68 3.77 -13.44
CA GLY A 289 -10.51 4.59 -13.79
C GLY A 289 -9.21 4.08 -13.19
N PHE A 290 -9.26 3.08 -12.31
CA PHE A 290 -8.10 2.23 -12.04
C PHE A 290 -7.79 1.36 -13.25
N VAL A 291 -6.49 1.19 -13.50
CA VAL A 291 -5.93 0.34 -14.55
C VAL A 291 -5.01 -0.66 -13.86
N GLU A 292 -5.28 -1.94 -14.08
CA GLU A 292 -4.41 -3.03 -13.68
C GLU A 292 -3.85 -3.69 -14.94
N ILE A 293 -2.53 -3.81 -15.01
CA ILE A 293 -1.82 -4.54 -16.05
C ILE A 293 -1.01 -5.63 -15.34
N GLU A 294 -1.41 -6.89 -15.52
CA GLU A 294 -0.60 -8.03 -15.13
C GLU A 294 0.71 -8.02 -15.90
N VAL A 295 1.83 -8.46 -15.31
CA VAL A 295 3.15 -8.45 -15.96
C VAL A 295 3.69 -9.88 -15.98
N ASN A 296 2.98 -10.76 -16.69
CA ASN A 296 3.25 -12.20 -16.69
C ASN A 296 3.96 -12.70 -17.96
N ASN A 297 3.94 -11.93 -19.05
CA ASN A 297 4.62 -12.22 -20.30
C ASN A 297 5.17 -10.93 -20.96
N TRP A 298 5.95 -11.06 -22.04
CA TRP A 298 6.61 -9.92 -22.68
C TRP A 298 5.64 -8.95 -23.38
N GLU A 299 4.48 -9.41 -23.83
CA GLU A 299 3.43 -8.54 -24.39
C GLU A 299 2.88 -7.62 -23.31
N ASN A 300 2.59 -8.19 -22.13
CA ASN A 300 2.17 -7.42 -20.97
C ASN A 300 3.22 -6.42 -20.48
N VAL A 301 4.50 -6.80 -20.48
CA VAL A 301 5.60 -5.86 -20.14
C VAL A 301 5.58 -4.66 -21.07
N GLN A 302 5.40 -4.89 -22.37
CA GLN A 302 5.33 -3.83 -23.39
C GLN A 302 4.07 -2.96 -23.23
N GLU A 303 2.93 -3.56 -22.90
CA GLU A 303 1.68 -2.85 -22.61
C GLU A 303 1.84 -1.94 -21.39
N ALA A 304 2.35 -2.48 -20.28
CA ALA A 304 2.62 -1.73 -19.06
C ALA A 304 3.60 -0.58 -19.32
N ALA A 305 4.68 -0.82 -20.08
CA ALA A 305 5.65 0.20 -20.43
C ALA A 305 5.04 1.33 -21.26
N THR A 306 4.19 0.99 -22.23
CA THR A 306 3.50 1.96 -23.09
C THR A 306 2.52 2.80 -22.28
N PHE A 307 1.75 2.16 -21.41
CA PHE A 307 0.82 2.83 -20.50
C PHE A 307 1.55 3.84 -19.60
N LEU A 308 2.61 3.39 -18.93
CA LEU A 308 3.40 4.24 -18.02
C LEU A 308 4.04 5.42 -18.73
N LYS A 309 4.58 5.21 -19.94
CA LYS A 309 5.11 6.30 -20.76
C LYS A 309 4.06 7.36 -21.01
N ILE A 310 2.87 6.97 -21.48
CA ILE A 310 1.77 7.91 -21.78
C ILE A 310 1.37 8.67 -20.52
N VAL A 311 1.20 7.98 -19.39
CA VAL A 311 0.80 8.62 -18.13
C VAL A 311 1.88 9.61 -17.66
N GLN A 312 3.14 9.20 -17.60
CA GLN A 312 4.24 10.05 -17.13
C GLN A 312 4.43 11.27 -18.04
N ASP A 313 4.38 11.08 -19.37
CA ASP A 313 4.50 12.16 -20.36
C ASP A 313 3.37 13.19 -20.24
N LYS A 314 2.14 12.74 -19.95
CA LYS A 314 0.97 13.63 -19.86
C LYS A 314 0.80 14.29 -18.49
N CYS A 315 1.19 13.61 -17.42
CA CYS A 315 1.09 14.13 -16.06
C CYS A 315 2.33 14.95 -15.65
N GLY A 316 3.49 14.75 -16.29
CA GLY A 316 4.74 15.40 -15.90
C GLY A 316 5.26 14.95 -14.53
N MET A 317 4.83 13.77 -14.08
CA MET A 317 5.19 13.16 -12.79
C MET A 317 5.56 11.71 -13.01
N ASN A 318 6.55 11.20 -12.26
CA ASN A 318 6.91 9.79 -12.34
C ASN A 318 5.92 8.94 -11.56
N VAL A 319 5.56 7.79 -12.13
CA VAL A 319 4.68 6.81 -11.51
C VAL A 319 5.54 5.80 -10.75
N TYR A 320 5.29 5.61 -9.45
CA TYR A 320 6.07 4.74 -8.55
C TYR A 320 7.56 5.04 -8.46
N CYS A 321 7.91 6.33 -8.33
CA CYS A 321 9.22 6.74 -7.86
C CYS A 321 9.37 6.41 -6.36
N ILE A 322 10.11 5.36 -6.03
CA ILE A 322 10.21 4.85 -4.65
C ILE A 322 10.82 5.91 -3.70
N GLU A 323 11.75 6.72 -4.19
CA GLU A 323 12.36 7.84 -3.45
C GLU A 323 11.30 8.89 -3.09
N GLU A 324 10.48 9.28 -4.05
CA GLU A 324 9.41 10.26 -3.84
C GLU A 324 8.37 9.70 -2.86
N VAL A 325 7.95 8.44 -3.02
CA VAL A 325 6.98 7.82 -2.12
C VAL A 325 7.55 7.75 -0.71
N ALA A 326 8.79 7.28 -0.53
CA ALA A 326 9.47 7.22 0.76
C ALA A 326 9.55 8.60 1.43
N TRP A 327 9.92 9.63 0.67
CA TRP A 327 10.00 11.01 1.17
C TRP A 327 8.63 11.55 1.58
N ARG A 328 7.60 11.43 0.71
CA ARG A 328 6.22 11.88 1.00
C ARG A 328 5.63 11.17 2.22
N ARG A 329 6.07 9.93 2.49
CA ARG A 329 5.65 9.13 3.64
C ARG A 329 6.48 9.38 4.89
N GLY A 330 7.45 10.29 4.84
CA GLY A 330 8.34 10.62 5.96
C GLY A 330 9.27 9.48 6.35
N MET A 331 9.53 8.55 5.44
CA MET A 331 10.50 7.46 5.64
C MET A 331 11.93 7.95 5.46
N ILE A 332 12.13 8.93 4.57
CA ILE A 332 13.40 9.59 4.34
C ILE A 332 13.27 11.11 4.46
N SER A 333 14.37 11.76 4.84
CA SER A 333 14.50 13.21 4.90
C SER A 333 14.65 13.84 3.51
N LEU A 334 14.44 15.15 3.41
CA LEU A 334 14.66 15.91 2.18
C LEU A 334 16.13 15.85 1.71
N ASP A 335 17.09 15.81 2.64
CA ASP A 335 18.51 15.66 2.32
C ASP A 335 18.85 14.27 1.79
N GLN A 336 18.19 13.23 2.31
CA GLN A 336 18.28 11.88 1.74
C GLN A 336 17.69 11.82 0.33
N LEU A 337 16.55 12.46 0.09
CA LEU A 337 15.96 12.56 -1.25
C LEU A 337 16.94 13.17 -2.26
N GLN A 338 17.62 14.26 -1.89
CA GLN A 338 18.66 14.88 -2.72
C GLN A 338 19.80 13.92 -3.03
N LYS A 339 20.33 13.23 -2.01
CA LYS A 339 21.42 12.26 -2.18
C LYS A 339 21.02 11.14 -3.15
N LEU A 340 19.80 10.62 -3.05
CA LEU A 340 19.28 9.59 -3.96
C LEU A 340 19.14 10.15 -5.38
N GLY A 341 18.60 11.35 -5.57
CA GLY A 341 18.54 12.01 -6.88
C GLY A 341 19.92 12.18 -7.53
N LEU A 342 20.95 12.54 -6.74
CA LEU A 342 22.33 12.67 -7.22
C LEU A 342 22.96 11.33 -7.66
N ARG A 343 22.53 10.19 -7.11
CA ARG A 343 23.00 8.86 -7.58
C ARG A 343 22.55 8.59 -9.01
N HIS A 344 21.40 9.14 -9.40
CA HIS A 344 20.83 9.03 -10.75
C HIS A 344 21.11 10.27 -11.62
N ARG A 345 22.11 11.09 -11.26
CA ARG A 345 22.46 12.30 -12.03
C ARG A 345 22.67 11.97 -13.52
N SER A 346 22.34 12.93 -14.37
CA SER A 346 22.43 12.79 -15.83
C SER A 346 21.43 11.80 -16.44
N THR A 347 20.36 11.47 -15.72
CA THR A 347 19.23 10.71 -16.23
C THR A 347 17.93 11.49 -16.01
N PRO A 348 16.91 11.32 -16.86
CA PRO A 348 15.60 11.94 -16.65
C PRO A 348 14.98 11.61 -15.28
N TYR A 349 15.24 10.41 -14.76
CA TYR A 349 14.77 9.98 -13.43
C TYR A 349 15.44 10.75 -12.29
N GLY A 350 16.76 10.93 -12.36
CA GLY A 350 17.49 11.76 -11.40
C GLY A 350 17.11 13.23 -11.48
N ASP A 351 16.96 13.77 -12.69
CA ASP A 351 16.53 15.14 -12.92
C ASP A 351 15.14 15.39 -12.32
N TYR A 352 14.22 14.41 -12.43
CA TYR A 352 12.92 14.46 -11.77
C TYR A 352 13.04 14.58 -10.25
N ILE A 353 13.80 13.69 -9.60
CA ILE A 353 13.97 13.70 -8.13
C ILE A 353 14.60 15.01 -7.66
N LEU A 354 15.63 15.48 -8.35
CA LEU A 354 16.29 16.75 -8.03
C LEU A 354 15.34 17.95 -8.23
N SER A 355 14.49 17.92 -9.24
CA SER A 355 13.48 18.96 -9.45
C SER A 355 12.45 19.04 -8.31
N LEU A 356 12.11 17.89 -7.68
CA LEU A 356 11.26 17.87 -6.49
C LEU A 356 11.97 18.57 -5.32
N TYR A 357 13.23 18.21 -5.07
CA TYR A 357 14.05 18.84 -4.03
C TYR A 357 14.13 20.37 -4.21
N ASP A 358 14.45 20.83 -5.41
CA ASP A 358 14.63 22.26 -5.72
C ASP A 358 13.33 23.07 -5.57
N ARG A 359 12.17 22.48 -5.90
CA ARG A 359 10.88 23.15 -5.71
C ARG A 359 10.56 23.34 -4.23
N LEU A 360 10.93 22.38 -3.38
CA LEU A 360 10.58 22.37 -1.96
C LEU A 360 11.57 23.15 -1.10
N SER A 361 12.84 23.19 -1.49
CA SER A 361 13.87 23.99 -0.80
C SER A 361 13.57 25.49 -0.92
N LYS A 362 13.14 25.94 -2.11
CA LYS A 362 12.76 27.34 -2.38
C LYS A 362 11.52 27.82 -1.62
N CYS A 363 10.69 26.93 -1.09
CA CYS A 363 9.56 27.31 -0.22
C CYS A 363 9.95 27.53 1.24
N ARG A 364 11.20 27.19 1.63
CA ARG A 364 11.72 27.39 3.01
C ARG A 364 12.50 28.69 3.18
N GLU A 365 12.89 29.33 2.08
CA GLU A 365 13.43 30.70 2.01
C GLU A 365 12.28 31.69 1.84
#